data_AF-A0A1X0RAB3-F1
#
_entry.id   AF-A0A1X0RAB3-F1
#
_cell.length_a   1.000
_cell.length_b   1.000
_cell.length_c   1.000
_cell.angle_alpha   90.00
_cell.angle_beta   90.00
_cell.angle_gamma   90.00
#
_symmetry.space_group_name_H-M   'P 1'
#
loop_
_entity.id
_entity.type
_entity.pdbx_description
1 polymer ?
#
loop_
_entity_poly.entity_id
_entity_poly.type
_entity_poly.pdbx_seq_one_letter_code
_entity_poly.pdbx_strand_id
1 'polypeptide(L)'
;QDKLSTILHTRDRKLALRVGTSLASQKLFHDVCYETRLVDSIAYLYEFSFNNQTIYQQQSDSLSEIESNRSFNEQPVVMENNTINGVFTELAYCYSPTCWDNRPCYSPTCPKRIMQQHQQQQQQQQPLSPQQQQFDHGLWANTVDKELYDTIPKIERKRQENLYELIYTEEDYVESLNYVQTMWIKPLKERPIIPTARKEVFIQKVFRNIASIYEINTRLLHALKARQSENPIIYQVGDILLDFVINFEPYIDYGSKQHEAKYTLENERFINANFEAFVQVYKSS
;
A
#
# COMPACT_ATOMS: atom_id res chain seq x y z
N GLN A 1 36.09 9.53 0.23
CA GLN A 1 35.25 8.70 -0.64
C GLN A 1 34.79 7.52 0.21
N ASP A 2 33.49 7.25 0.23
CA ASP A 2 32.86 6.23 1.08
C ASP A 2 33.32 4.84 0.58
N LYS A 3 34.15 4.15 1.38
CA LYS A 3 34.81 2.89 0.95
C LYS A 3 33.81 1.74 0.99
N LEU A 4 32.93 1.71 1.99
CA LEU A 4 31.92 0.67 2.14
C LEU A 4 30.92 0.68 0.98
N SER A 5 30.51 1.86 0.51
CA SER A 5 29.63 1.98 -0.66
C SER A 5 30.32 1.51 -1.94
N THR A 6 31.63 1.74 -2.04
CA THR A 6 32.46 1.29 -3.17
C THR A 6 32.59 -0.24 -3.20
N ILE A 7 32.87 -0.87 -2.05
CA ILE A 7 32.99 -2.33 -1.91
C ILE A 7 31.66 -3.03 -2.20
N LEU A 8 30.55 -2.48 -1.69
CA LEU A 8 29.21 -3.03 -1.88
C LEU A 8 28.59 -2.65 -3.24
N HIS A 9 29.33 -1.93 -4.10
CA HIS A 9 28.85 -1.39 -5.37
C HIS A 9 27.49 -0.68 -5.28
N THR A 10 27.24 0.01 -4.17
CA THR A 10 25.99 0.73 -3.92
C THR A 10 26.22 2.24 -3.92
N ARG A 11 25.23 2.98 -4.41
CA ARG A 11 25.19 4.45 -4.28
C ARG A 11 24.51 4.88 -2.98
N ASP A 12 23.89 3.96 -2.25
CA ASP A 12 23.22 4.23 -0.98
C ASP A 12 24.17 4.03 0.21
N ARG A 13 24.66 5.15 0.75
CA ARG A 13 25.55 5.18 1.92
C ARG A 13 24.89 4.61 3.18
N LYS A 14 23.58 4.79 3.36
CA LYS A 14 22.86 4.29 4.57
C LYS A 14 22.78 2.78 4.55
N LEU A 15 22.53 2.19 3.38
CA LEU A 15 22.59 0.75 3.17
C LEU A 15 24.00 0.21 3.47
N ALA A 16 25.03 0.85 2.91
CA ALA A 16 26.42 0.44 3.11
C ALA A 16 26.83 0.44 4.59
N LEU A 17 26.45 1.48 5.35
CA LEU A 17 26.71 1.57 6.79
C LEU A 17 25.95 0.50 7.60
N ARG A 18 24.71 0.17 7.23
CA ARG A 18 23.93 -0.87 7.92
C ARG A 18 24.52 -2.27 7.71
N VAL A 19 24.92 -2.57 6.47
CA VAL A 19 25.63 -3.82 6.15
C VAL A 19 26.94 -3.89 6.94
N GLY A 20 27.76 -2.84 6.88
CA GLY A 20 29.04 -2.79 7.61
C GLY A 20 28.87 -2.92 9.12
N THR A 21 27.90 -2.23 9.73
CA THR A 21 27.64 -2.30 11.17
C THR A 21 27.20 -3.70 11.60
N SER A 22 26.41 -4.36 10.77
CA SER A 22 25.94 -5.71 11.05
C SER A 22 27.06 -6.74 10.95
N LEU A 23 27.92 -6.63 9.93
CA LEU A 23 29.13 -7.45 9.83
C LEU A 23 30.06 -7.23 11.02
N ALA A 24 30.18 -5.98 11.50
CA ALA A 24 30.93 -5.66 12.70
C ALA A 24 30.33 -6.24 13.98
N SER A 25 29.01 -6.21 14.13
CA SER A 25 28.33 -6.84 15.27
C SER A 25 28.54 -8.36 15.33
N GLN A 26 28.71 -8.98 14.16
CA GLN A 26 28.99 -10.42 14.03
C GLN A 26 30.49 -10.74 14.10
N LYS A 27 31.34 -9.73 14.34
CA LYS A 27 32.80 -9.86 14.37
C LYS A 27 33.40 -10.44 13.08
N LEU A 28 32.71 -10.28 11.95
CA LEU A 28 33.22 -10.64 10.63
C LEU A 28 34.06 -9.52 10.01
N PHE A 29 34.01 -8.34 10.64
CA PHE A 29 34.58 -7.09 10.14
C PHE A 29 34.88 -6.16 11.32
N HIS A 30 36.13 -5.85 11.62
CA HIS A 30 36.47 -5.00 12.77
C HIS A 30 37.63 -4.06 12.45
N ASP A 31 37.76 -2.99 13.25
CA ASP A 31 38.95 -2.14 13.23
C ASP A 31 40.14 -2.96 13.72
N VAL A 32 41.30 -2.81 13.07
CA VAL A 32 42.54 -3.55 13.39
C VAL A 32 42.93 -3.34 14.86
N CYS A 33 42.70 -2.13 15.40
CA CYS A 33 43.02 -1.80 16.78
C CYS A 33 41.88 -2.07 17.78
N TYR A 34 40.67 -2.44 17.31
CA TYR A 34 39.44 -2.56 18.14
C TYR A 34 39.05 -1.29 18.93
N GLU A 35 39.64 -0.14 18.60
CA GLU A 35 39.47 1.11 19.35
C GLU A 35 38.26 1.93 18.90
N THR A 36 37.79 1.74 17.66
CA THR A 36 36.74 2.59 17.08
C THR A 36 35.50 1.81 16.65
N ARG A 37 34.33 2.41 16.94
CA ARG A 37 33.07 2.02 16.28
C ARG A 37 33.20 2.29 14.79
N LEU A 38 32.61 1.45 13.95
CA LEU A 38 32.71 1.55 12.49
C LEU A 38 32.46 2.98 11.97
N VAL A 39 33.48 3.57 11.34
CA VAL A 39 33.45 4.85 10.63
C VAL A 39 33.85 4.62 9.17
N ASP A 40 32.96 4.97 8.23
CA ASP A 40 33.26 4.91 6.80
C ASP A 40 34.17 6.08 6.40
N SER A 41 35.48 5.88 6.56
CA SER A 41 36.52 6.83 6.20
C SER A 41 37.77 6.11 5.69
N ILE A 42 38.52 6.80 4.83
CA ILE A 42 39.77 6.29 4.26
C ILE A 42 40.85 6.14 5.33
N ALA A 43 40.76 6.93 6.41
CA ALA A 43 41.75 7.00 7.48
C ALA A 43 41.75 5.77 8.41
N TYR A 44 40.68 4.97 8.41
CA TYR A 44 40.59 3.77 9.22
C TYR A 44 40.80 2.52 8.38
N LEU A 45 41.48 1.53 8.96
CA LEU A 45 41.75 0.24 8.35
C LEU A 45 40.89 -0.80 9.05
N TYR A 46 40.19 -1.62 8.28
CA TYR A 46 39.32 -2.66 8.78
C TYR A 46 39.76 -4.01 8.22
N GLU A 47 39.72 -5.03 9.06
CA GLU A 47 40.08 -6.40 8.73
C GLU A 47 38.83 -7.28 8.64
N PHE A 48 38.81 -8.17 7.66
CA PHE A 48 37.77 -9.19 7.55
C PHE A 48 38.26 -10.49 8.18
N SER A 49 37.48 -11.02 9.11
CA SER A 49 37.80 -12.27 9.81
C SER A 49 37.38 -13.48 8.96
N PHE A 50 37.98 -13.65 7.78
CA PHE A 50 37.81 -14.85 6.95
C PHE A 50 38.95 -15.83 7.23
N ASN A 51 38.63 -16.91 7.96
CA ASN A 51 39.48 -18.04 8.33
C ASN A 51 40.50 -17.75 9.44
N ASN A 52 40.20 -18.30 10.62
CA ASN A 52 41.14 -18.66 11.69
C ASN A 52 42.30 -17.68 11.94
N GLN A 53 42.06 -16.66 12.77
CA GLN A 53 43.01 -16.28 13.82
C GLN A 53 42.34 -15.37 14.87
N THR A 54 42.23 -15.90 16.10
CA THR A 54 42.18 -15.20 17.40
C THR A 54 41.20 -14.02 17.55
N ILE A 55 40.02 -14.30 18.10
CA ILE A 55 39.21 -13.31 18.81
C ILE A 55 39.86 -13.11 20.20
N TYR A 56 40.64 -12.05 20.39
CA TYR A 56 41.05 -11.66 21.74
C TYR A 56 39.86 -11.03 22.45
N GLN A 57 39.35 -11.71 23.47
CA GLN A 57 38.27 -11.23 24.32
C GLN A 57 38.90 -10.47 25.50
N GLN A 58 39.01 -9.14 25.44
CA GLN A 58 39.28 -8.36 26.65
C GLN A 58 37.98 -8.22 27.43
N GLN A 59 37.82 -9.06 28.47
CA GLN A 59 36.87 -8.80 29.55
C GLN A 59 37.44 -7.64 30.39
N SER A 60 36.86 -6.45 30.26
CA SER A 60 37.01 -5.41 31.27
C SER A 60 35.93 -5.60 32.32
N ASP A 61 36.19 -6.45 33.32
CA ASP A 61 35.51 -6.38 34.62
C ASP A 61 36.55 -6.32 35.75
N SER A 62 36.42 -5.24 36.52
CA SER A 62 36.89 -4.94 37.86
C SER A 62 37.90 -5.86 38.58
N LEU A 63 39.07 -5.26 38.86
CA LEU A 63 39.87 -5.24 40.11
C LEU A 63 40.32 -6.56 40.80
N SER A 64 41.61 -6.52 41.11
CA SER A 64 42.37 -7.10 42.24
C SER A 64 43.29 -8.29 41.96
N GLU A 65 44.52 -8.11 42.45
CA GLU A 65 45.72 -8.93 42.32
C GLU A 65 45.55 -10.33 42.93
N ILE A 66 46.19 -11.34 42.30
CA ILE A 66 47.13 -12.29 42.91
C ILE A 66 47.57 -13.28 41.81
N GLU A 67 48.89 -13.40 41.66
CA GLU A 67 49.56 -14.39 40.83
C GLU A 67 49.16 -15.81 41.21
N SER A 68 48.92 -16.68 40.22
CA SER A 68 49.61 -17.96 40.01
C SER A 68 48.79 -18.91 39.14
N ASN A 69 49.43 -19.36 38.05
CA ASN A 69 49.18 -20.60 37.31
C ASN A 69 47.71 -21.09 37.23
N ARG A 70 46.99 -20.64 36.20
CA ARG A 70 45.93 -21.48 35.61
C ARG A 70 46.21 -21.67 34.13
N SER A 71 46.42 -22.94 33.77
CA SER A 71 46.53 -23.40 32.39
C SER A 71 45.37 -22.86 31.56
N PHE A 72 45.74 -22.18 30.47
CA PHE A 72 44.83 -21.86 29.38
C PHE A 72 44.31 -23.16 28.77
N ASN A 73 43.11 -23.56 29.19
CA ASN A 73 42.31 -24.53 28.47
C ASN A 73 41.22 -23.76 27.71
N GLU A 74 41.65 -23.00 26.71
CA GLU A 74 40.77 -22.38 25.73
C GLU A 74 40.36 -23.45 24.71
N GLN A 75 39.13 -23.95 24.83
CA GLN A 75 38.52 -24.75 23.79
C GLN A 75 38.13 -23.82 22.63
N PRO A 76 38.62 -24.03 21.41
CA PRO A 76 38.24 -23.22 20.27
C PRO A 76 36.77 -23.51 19.92
N VAL A 77 35.93 -22.49 19.92
CA VAL A 77 34.60 -22.58 19.31
C VAL A 77 34.80 -22.63 17.80
N VAL A 78 34.78 -23.84 17.25
CA VAL A 78 34.79 -24.08 15.81
C VAL A 78 33.50 -23.49 15.23
N MET A 79 33.62 -22.47 14.38
CA MET A 79 32.49 -22.06 13.54
C MET A 79 32.26 -23.15 12.50
N GLU A 80 31.40 -24.12 12.82
CA GLU A 80 30.92 -25.09 11.85
C GLU A 80 30.19 -24.37 10.72
N ASN A 81 30.74 -24.56 9.51
CA ASN A 81 30.06 -24.57 8.22
C ASN A 81 29.12 -23.40 7.93
N ASN A 82 29.59 -22.43 7.14
CA ASN A 82 28.85 -21.71 6.09
C ASN A 82 27.32 -21.55 6.29
N THR A 83 26.90 -21.23 7.51
CA THR A 83 25.51 -21.17 7.93
C THR A 83 25.05 -19.76 7.64
N ILE A 84 23.89 -19.63 7.00
CA ILE A 84 23.32 -18.33 6.68
C ILE A 84 22.98 -17.65 8.00
N ASN A 85 23.81 -16.68 8.42
CA ASN A 85 23.65 -15.95 9.69
C ASN A 85 22.53 -14.89 9.67
N GLY A 86 21.92 -14.66 8.50
CA GLY A 86 20.80 -13.73 8.34
C GLY A 86 20.57 -13.34 6.89
N VAL A 87 19.41 -12.76 6.61
CA VAL A 87 19.03 -12.24 5.29
C VAL A 87 18.91 -10.73 5.35
N PHE A 88 19.74 -10.01 4.59
CA PHE A 88 19.56 -8.58 4.35
C PHE A 88 18.46 -8.37 3.32
N THR A 89 17.24 -8.18 3.80
CA THR A 89 16.05 -7.97 2.96
C THR A 89 16.15 -6.73 2.08
N GLU A 90 16.96 -5.75 2.46
CA GLU A 90 17.25 -4.54 1.66
C GLU A 90 18.13 -4.81 0.42
N LEU A 91 18.88 -5.92 0.42
CA LEU A 91 19.66 -6.40 -0.73
C LEU A 91 18.93 -7.50 -1.51
N ALA A 92 17.85 -8.04 -0.96
CA ALA A 92 17.06 -9.08 -1.60
C ALA A 92 16.10 -8.48 -2.63
N TYR A 93 15.87 -9.22 -3.71
CA TYR A 93 14.75 -8.94 -4.59
C TYR A 93 13.44 -9.08 -3.81
N CYS A 94 12.41 -8.37 -4.25
CA CYS A 94 11.09 -8.52 -3.67
C CYS A 94 10.62 -9.98 -3.80
N TYR A 95 10.11 -10.55 -2.70
CA TYR A 95 9.64 -11.94 -2.62
C TYR A 95 8.50 -12.25 -3.60
N SER A 96 7.82 -11.22 -4.14
CA SER A 96 6.68 -11.41 -5.03
C SER A 96 7.14 -11.77 -6.45
N PRO A 97 6.66 -12.88 -7.05
CA PRO A 97 7.02 -13.28 -8.41
C PRO A 97 6.51 -12.28 -9.48
N THR A 98 5.53 -11.43 -9.11
CA THR A 98 5.03 -10.33 -9.96
C THR A 98 5.87 -9.05 -9.87
N CYS A 99 6.91 -9.01 -9.03
CA CYS A 99 7.73 -7.82 -8.80
C CYS A 99 8.91 -7.72 -9.80
N TRP A 100 8.62 -7.71 -11.09
CA TRP A 100 9.61 -7.67 -12.16
C TRP A 100 9.78 -6.26 -12.77
N ASP A 101 10.96 -5.95 -13.30
CA ASP A 101 11.33 -4.64 -13.90
C ASP A 101 11.00 -3.41 -13.01
N ASN A 102 10.44 -2.35 -13.59
CA ASN A 102 10.06 -1.10 -12.93
C ASN A 102 8.62 -1.10 -12.38
N ARG A 103 7.93 -2.24 -12.34
CA ARG A 103 6.55 -2.33 -11.82
C ARG A 103 6.55 -2.83 -10.35
N PRO A 104 5.98 -2.07 -9.41
CA PRO A 104 5.86 -2.52 -8.02
C PRO A 104 4.83 -3.66 -7.92
N CYS A 105 5.03 -4.58 -6.98
CA CYS A 105 4.06 -5.63 -6.69
C CYS A 105 2.93 -5.15 -5.75
N TYR A 106 2.07 -6.08 -5.36
CA TYR A 106 0.95 -5.81 -4.46
C TYR A 106 1.38 -5.52 -3.01
N SER A 107 2.61 -5.90 -2.62
CA SER A 107 3.07 -5.74 -1.24
C SER A 107 3.20 -4.27 -0.85
N PRO A 108 2.63 -3.85 0.30
CA PRO A 108 2.78 -2.49 0.82
C PRO A 108 4.22 -2.09 1.10
N THR A 109 5.08 -3.07 1.41
CA THR A 109 6.50 -2.87 1.74
C THR A 109 7.43 -3.10 0.55
N CYS A 110 6.90 -3.17 -0.68
CA CYS A 110 7.71 -3.35 -1.87
C CYS A 110 8.73 -2.20 -2.05
N PRO A 111 10.05 -2.49 -2.10
CA PRO A 111 11.08 -1.46 -2.27
C PRO A 111 10.88 -0.62 -3.54
N LYS A 112 10.40 -1.25 -4.62
CA LYS A 112 10.10 -0.56 -5.89
C LYS A 112 8.93 0.43 -5.76
N ARG A 113 7.94 0.14 -4.91
CA ARG A 113 6.83 1.05 -4.61
C ARG A 113 7.31 2.28 -3.84
N ILE A 114 8.19 2.07 -2.85
CA ILE A 114 8.77 3.15 -2.03
C ILE A 114 9.68 4.06 -2.85
N MET A 115 10.50 3.48 -3.74
CA MET A 115 11.34 4.23 -4.69
C MET A 115 10.49 5.06 -5.66
N GLN A 116 9.41 4.50 -6.20
CA GLN A 116 8.52 5.21 -7.12
C GLN A 116 7.83 6.40 -6.44
N GLN A 117 7.40 6.24 -5.18
CA GLN A 117 6.86 7.33 -4.38
C GLN A 117 7.88 8.43 -4.10
N HIS A 118 9.14 8.07 -3.77
CA HIS A 118 10.20 9.06 -3.56
C HIS A 118 10.59 9.79 -4.85
N GLN A 119 10.62 9.11 -6.00
CA GLN A 119 10.87 9.75 -7.30
C GLN A 119 9.73 10.69 -7.69
N GLN A 120 8.47 10.33 -7.41
CA GLN A 120 7.32 11.21 -7.62
C GLN A 120 7.39 12.45 -6.72
N GLN A 121 7.84 12.33 -5.47
CA GLN A 121 8.00 13.48 -4.58
C GLN A 121 9.15 14.41 -5.01
N GLN A 122 10.22 13.91 -5.60
CA GLN A 122 11.33 14.75 -6.11
C GLN A 122 11.01 15.49 -7.42
N GLN A 123 9.96 15.09 -8.15
CA GLN A 123 9.53 15.78 -9.38
C GLN A 123 8.41 16.81 -9.19
N GLN A 124 7.91 17.03 -7.96
CA GLN A 124 6.80 17.95 -7.68
C GLN A 124 7.25 19.40 -7.42
N GLN A 125 7.85 20.03 -8.43
CA GLN A 125 7.73 21.50 -8.62
C GLN A 125 6.86 21.87 -9.83
N GLN A 126 6.04 20.95 -10.33
CA GLN A 126 4.97 21.27 -11.28
C GLN A 126 3.66 20.62 -10.84
N PRO A 127 2.52 21.31 -11.03
CA PRO A 127 1.24 20.89 -10.49
C PRO A 127 0.82 19.58 -11.15
N LEU A 128 0.45 18.61 -10.33
CA LEU A 128 -0.07 17.33 -10.79
C LEU A 128 -1.38 17.55 -11.54
N SER A 129 -1.51 16.90 -12.69
CA SER A 129 -2.79 16.56 -13.27
C SER A 129 -3.48 15.50 -12.40
N PRO A 130 -4.70 15.71 -11.89
CA PRO A 130 -5.49 14.66 -11.26
C PRO A 130 -6.46 14.08 -12.31
N GLN A 131 -6.33 12.80 -12.62
CA GLN A 131 -7.44 11.99 -13.15
C GLN A 131 -8.01 11.03 -12.10
N GLN A 132 -7.85 11.39 -10.83
CA GLN A 132 -8.88 11.12 -9.84
C GLN A 132 -9.51 12.48 -9.59
N GLN A 133 -10.76 12.67 -10.02
CA GLN A 133 -11.59 13.74 -9.48
C GLN A 133 -11.79 13.39 -7.99
N GLN A 134 -10.78 13.66 -7.16
CA GLN A 134 -11.03 14.05 -5.78
C GLN A 134 -11.74 15.38 -5.91
N PHE A 135 -13.07 15.33 -6.01
CA PHE A 135 -13.85 16.43 -5.51
C PHE A 135 -13.35 16.69 -4.09
N ASP A 136 -12.95 17.92 -3.83
CA ASP A 136 -12.47 18.36 -2.53
C ASP A 136 -13.67 18.35 -1.57
N HIS A 137 -14.07 17.15 -1.15
CA HIS A 137 -15.06 16.94 -0.10
C HIS A 137 -14.36 17.39 1.18
N GLY A 138 -14.51 18.68 1.48
CA GLY A 138 -13.82 19.32 2.60
C GLY A 138 -13.98 18.55 3.90
N LEU A 139 -13.00 18.70 4.80
CA LEU A 139 -12.92 17.97 6.07
C LEU A 139 -14.22 18.10 6.89
N TRP A 140 -14.54 17.09 7.69
CA TRP A 140 -15.65 17.19 8.67
C TRP A 140 -15.50 18.43 9.56
N ALA A 141 -14.26 18.79 9.90
CA ALA A 141 -13.93 20.00 10.65
C ALA A 141 -14.47 21.31 10.03
N ASN A 142 -14.71 21.34 8.70
CA ASN A 142 -15.28 22.49 8.00
C ASN A 142 -16.81 22.53 8.07
N THR A 143 -17.46 21.43 8.46
CA THR A 143 -18.92 21.30 8.55
C THR A 143 -19.47 21.62 9.93
N VAL A 144 -18.60 21.78 10.93
CA VAL A 144 -18.96 21.95 12.34
C VAL A 144 -18.33 23.21 12.91
N ASP A 145 -19.04 23.88 13.82
CA ASP A 145 -18.55 25.07 14.51
C ASP A 145 -17.24 24.81 15.26
N LYS A 146 -16.32 25.77 15.18
CA LYS A 146 -14.98 25.65 15.76
C LYS A 146 -15.00 25.46 17.29
N GLU A 147 -15.98 26.08 17.97
CA GLU A 147 -16.19 25.94 19.41
C GLU A 147 -16.59 24.50 19.80
N LEU A 148 -17.45 23.86 19.01
CA LEU A 148 -17.83 22.47 19.21
C LEU A 148 -16.67 21.53 18.88
N TYR A 149 -15.97 21.79 17.76
CA TYR A 149 -14.80 21.03 17.36
C TYR A 149 -13.73 20.98 18.46
N ASP A 150 -13.44 22.13 19.09
CA ASP A 150 -12.40 22.22 20.12
C ASP A 150 -12.77 21.52 21.44
N THR A 151 -14.06 21.36 21.71
CA THR A 151 -14.57 20.63 22.88
C THR A 151 -14.40 19.10 22.74
N ILE A 152 -14.31 18.60 21.51
CA ILE A 152 -14.28 17.15 21.22
C ILE A 152 -12.85 16.60 21.36
N PRO A 153 -12.64 15.42 21.99
CA PRO A 153 -11.33 14.78 22.06
C PRO A 153 -10.75 14.44 20.67
N LYS A 154 -9.42 14.52 20.51
CA LYS A 154 -8.75 14.23 19.21
C LYS A 154 -9.12 12.86 18.60
N ILE A 155 -9.29 11.85 19.44
CA ILE A 155 -9.69 10.50 19.00
C ILE A 155 -11.09 10.50 18.38
N GLU A 156 -12.00 11.27 18.96
CA GLU A 156 -13.38 11.39 18.49
C GLU A 156 -13.45 12.24 17.22
N ARG A 157 -12.64 13.31 17.11
CA ARG A 157 -12.51 14.07 15.85
C ARG A 157 -12.08 13.18 14.69
N LYS A 158 -11.08 12.31 14.91
CA LYS A 158 -10.63 11.34 13.91
C LYS A 158 -11.74 10.36 13.54
N ARG A 159 -12.54 9.90 14.51
CA ARG A 159 -13.68 9.03 14.24
C ARG A 159 -14.74 9.72 13.40
N GLN A 160 -15.06 10.98 13.69
CA GLN A 160 -16.01 11.77 12.91
C GLN A 160 -15.51 12.03 11.48
N GLU A 161 -14.21 12.29 11.31
CA GLU A 161 -13.61 12.44 9.98
C GLU A 161 -13.76 11.15 9.15
N ASN A 162 -13.46 9.99 9.73
CA ASN A 162 -13.64 8.70 9.04
C ASN A 162 -15.12 8.43 8.71
N LEU A 163 -16.06 8.86 9.55
CA LEU A 163 -17.48 8.70 9.28
C LEU A 163 -17.94 9.64 8.17
N TYR A 164 -17.46 10.88 8.17
CA TYR A 164 -17.70 11.82 7.09
C TYR A 164 -17.16 11.27 5.77
N GLU A 165 -15.95 10.67 5.81
CA GLU A 165 -15.37 9.95 4.68
C GLU A 165 -16.23 8.81 4.17
N LEU A 166 -16.72 7.96 5.07
CA LEU A 166 -17.62 6.89 4.70
C LEU A 166 -18.88 7.42 3.97
N ILE A 167 -19.47 8.51 4.46
CA ILE A 167 -20.72 9.04 3.89
C ILE A 167 -20.50 9.67 2.52
N TYR A 168 -19.46 10.51 2.35
CA TYR A 168 -19.23 11.15 1.06
C TYR A 168 -18.75 10.14 0.01
N THR A 169 -17.89 9.18 0.38
CA THR A 169 -17.44 8.15 -0.57
C THR A 169 -18.59 7.23 -0.99
N GLU A 170 -19.55 6.96 -0.09
CA GLU A 170 -20.77 6.24 -0.43
C GLU A 170 -21.68 7.06 -1.37
N GLU A 171 -21.74 8.38 -1.19
CA GLU A 171 -22.44 9.27 -2.13
C GLU A 171 -21.84 9.19 -3.54
N ASP A 172 -20.52 9.34 -3.67
CA ASP A 172 -19.82 9.23 -4.95
C ASP A 172 -20.03 7.85 -5.60
N TYR A 173 -20.07 6.80 -4.78
CA TYR A 173 -20.33 5.45 -5.24
C TYR A 173 -21.76 5.30 -5.81
N VAL A 174 -22.78 5.79 -5.09
CA VAL A 174 -24.17 5.79 -5.56
C VAL A 174 -24.33 6.63 -6.83
N GLU A 175 -23.67 7.78 -6.91
CA GLU A 175 -23.68 8.63 -8.09
C GLU A 175 -23.03 7.93 -9.30
N SER A 176 -21.91 7.23 -9.07
CA SER A 176 -21.25 6.39 -10.09
C SER A 176 -22.16 5.28 -10.60
N LEU A 177 -22.91 4.62 -9.71
CA LEU A 177 -23.89 3.61 -10.10
C LEU A 177 -25.04 4.23 -10.91
N ASN A 178 -25.53 5.40 -10.52
CA ASN A 178 -26.55 6.15 -11.26
C ASN A 178 -26.04 6.56 -12.66
N TYR A 179 -24.78 6.98 -12.76
CA TYR A 179 -24.13 7.28 -14.04
C TYR A 179 -24.15 6.06 -14.98
N VAL A 180 -23.82 4.87 -14.48
CA VAL A 180 -23.91 3.65 -15.29
C VAL A 180 -25.34 3.40 -15.77
N GLN A 181 -26.35 3.61 -14.92
CA GLN A 181 -27.75 3.43 -15.35
C GLN A 181 -28.20 4.45 -16.41
N THR A 182 -27.88 5.73 -16.19
CA THR A 182 -28.39 6.85 -16.99
C THR A 182 -27.59 7.07 -18.27
N MET A 183 -26.27 6.89 -18.23
CA MET A 183 -25.37 7.18 -19.34
C MET A 183 -25.01 5.93 -20.15
N TRP A 184 -25.10 4.73 -19.58
CA TRP A 184 -24.82 3.48 -20.30
C TRP A 184 -26.09 2.67 -20.56
N ILE A 185 -26.78 2.22 -19.51
CA ILE A 185 -27.88 1.25 -19.66
C ILE A 185 -29.06 1.87 -20.42
N LYS A 186 -29.49 3.08 -20.05
CA LYS A 186 -30.65 3.73 -20.68
C LYS A 186 -30.43 4.00 -22.19
N PRO A 187 -29.30 4.59 -22.63
CA PRO A 187 -29.02 4.75 -24.07
C PRO A 187 -28.93 3.42 -24.82
N LEU A 188 -28.35 2.37 -24.23
CA LEU A 188 -28.27 1.05 -24.87
C LEU A 188 -29.65 0.39 -25.03
N LYS A 189 -30.59 0.67 -24.12
CA LYS A 189 -31.99 0.22 -24.25
C LYS A 189 -32.73 0.99 -25.35
N GLU A 190 -32.67 2.32 -25.29
CA GLU A 190 -33.49 3.21 -26.13
C GLU A 190 -32.97 3.34 -27.57
N ARG A 191 -31.64 3.38 -27.76
CA ARG A 191 -31.04 3.58 -29.08
C ARG A 191 -30.76 2.25 -29.79
N PRO A 192 -30.77 2.22 -31.14
CA PRO A 192 -30.45 1.02 -31.91
C PRO A 192 -28.92 0.81 -32.05
N ILE A 193 -28.18 0.91 -30.94
CA ILE A 193 -26.71 0.70 -30.92
C ILE A 193 -26.40 -0.80 -31.05
N ILE A 194 -27.17 -1.63 -30.34
CA ILE A 194 -27.07 -3.09 -30.37
C ILE A 194 -28.32 -3.64 -31.06
N PRO A 195 -28.20 -4.63 -31.97
CA PRO A 195 -29.33 -5.28 -32.61
C PRO A 195 -30.36 -5.78 -31.60
N THR A 196 -31.65 -5.50 -31.84
CA THR A 196 -32.76 -5.81 -30.92
C THR A 196 -32.79 -7.27 -30.50
N ALA A 197 -32.48 -8.20 -31.40
CA ALA A 197 -32.47 -9.64 -31.13
C ALA A 197 -31.51 -10.06 -30.00
N ARG A 198 -30.41 -9.32 -29.78
CA ARG A 198 -29.41 -9.65 -28.75
C ARG A 198 -29.21 -8.58 -27.68
N LYS A 199 -29.88 -7.42 -27.83
CA LYS A 199 -29.76 -6.25 -26.94
C LYS A 199 -30.03 -6.61 -25.47
N GLU A 200 -31.14 -7.28 -25.19
CA GLU A 200 -31.53 -7.60 -23.82
C GLU A 200 -30.57 -8.62 -23.18
N VAL A 201 -30.18 -9.65 -23.93
CA VAL A 201 -29.17 -10.63 -23.49
C VAL A 201 -27.83 -9.96 -23.21
N PHE A 202 -27.40 -9.03 -24.05
CA PHE A 202 -26.16 -8.27 -23.84
C PHE A 202 -26.23 -7.44 -22.56
N ILE A 203 -27.30 -6.64 -22.38
CA ILE A 203 -27.46 -5.79 -21.20
C ILE A 203 -27.48 -6.63 -19.93
N GLN A 204 -28.21 -7.74 -19.94
CA GLN A 204 -28.23 -8.67 -18.82
C GLN A 204 -26.84 -9.24 -18.55
N LYS A 205 -26.10 -9.71 -19.55
CA LYS A 205 -24.75 -10.27 -19.35
C LYS A 205 -23.73 -9.25 -18.81
N VAL A 206 -23.79 -8.00 -19.26
CA VAL A 206 -22.82 -6.97 -18.90
C VAL A 206 -23.16 -6.28 -17.57
N PHE A 207 -24.43 -5.91 -17.37
CA PHE A 207 -24.85 -5.08 -16.23
C PHE A 207 -25.58 -5.87 -15.13
N ARG A 208 -26.10 -7.07 -15.44
CA ARG A 208 -26.68 -7.99 -14.47
C ARG A 208 -27.67 -7.30 -13.51
N ASN A 209 -27.49 -7.50 -12.22
CA ASN A 209 -28.28 -6.99 -11.11
C ASN A 209 -27.77 -5.65 -10.56
N ILE A 210 -27.05 -4.84 -11.35
CA ILE A 210 -26.55 -3.53 -10.91
C ILE A 210 -27.68 -2.60 -10.43
N ALA A 211 -28.90 -2.76 -10.94
CA ALA A 211 -30.07 -2.02 -10.47
C ALA A 211 -30.38 -2.33 -8.99
N SER A 212 -30.35 -3.59 -8.60
CA SER A 212 -30.55 -4.01 -7.21
C SER A 212 -29.44 -3.48 -6.30
N ILE A 213 -28.18 -3.50 -6.77
CA ILE A 213 -27.05 -2.91 -6.04
C ILE A 213 -27.29 -1.42 -5.83
N TYR A 214 -27.64 -0.68 -6.88
CA TYR A 214 -27.96 0.75 -6.76
C TYR A 214 -29.07 1.05 -5.75
N GLU A 215 -30.17 0.28 -5.77
CA GLU A 215 -31.29 0.47 -4.84
C GLU A 215 -30.88 0.24 -3.38
N ILE A 216 -30.04 -0.74 -3.10
CA ILE A 216 -29.57 -1.03 -1.75
C ILE A 216 -28.65 0.10 -1.25
N ASN A 217 -27.67 0.50 -2.04
CA ASN A 217 -26.71 1.55 -1.64
C ASN A 217 -27.38 2.92 -1.54
N THR A 218 -28.35 3.23 -2.40
CA THR A 218 -29.14 4.48 -2.28
C THR A 218 -29.90 4.54 -0.94
N ARG A 219 -30.49 3.42 -0.50
CA ARG A 219 -31.16 3.33 0.81
C ARG A 219 -30.17 3.45 1.97
N LEU A 220 -28.99 2.83 1.85
CA LEU A 220 -27.92 2.95 2.84
C LEU A 220 -27.47 4.41 2.97
N LEU A 221 -27.18 5.07 1.85
CA LEU A 221 -26.77 6.47 1.80
C LEU A 221 -27.84 7.37 2.44
N HIS A 222 -29.12 7.16 2.14
CA HIS A 222 -30.21 7.91 2.76
C HIS A 222 -30.24 7.74 4.27
N ALA A 223 -30.06 6.52 4.78
CA ALA A 223 -30.02 6.26 6.22
C ALA A 223 -28.80 6.93 6.89
N LEU A 224 -27.63 6.88 6.25
CA LEU A 224 -26.41 7.53 6.73
C LEU A 224 -26.53 9.06 6.76
N LYS A 225 -27.03 9.67 5.68
CA LYS A 225 -27.28 11.12 5.60
C LYS A 225 -28.33 11.58 6.60
N ALA A 226 -29.40 10.80 6.80
CA ALA A 226 -30.39 11.09 7.83
C ALA A 226 -29.73 11.18 9.22
N ARG A 227 -28.90 10.19 9.58
CA ARG A 227 -28.15 10.18 10.85
C ARG A 227 -27.19 11.36 11.00
N GLN A 228 -26.52 11.75 9.91
CA GLN A 228 -25.63 12.92 9.90
C GLN A 228 -26.40 14.24 10.07
N SER A 229 -27.62 14.34 9.53
CA SER A 229 -28.46 15.53 9.65
C SER A 229 -29.12 15.69 11.03
N GLU A 230 -29.33 14.58 11.75
CA GLU A 230 -29.92 14.58 13.09
C GLU A 230 -29.00 15.23 14.13
N ASN A 231 -27.69 14.94 14.05
CA ASN A 231 -26.70 15.49 14.96
C ASN A 231 -25.36 15.70 14.25
N PRO A 232 -24.66 16.83 14.49
CA PRO A 232 -23.34 17.09 13.90
C PRO A 232 -22.27 16.09 14.35
N ILE A 233 -22.51 15.39 15.47
CA ILE A 233 -21.66 14.34 16.02
C ILE A 233 -22.42 13.02 15.93
N ILE A 234 -21.97 12.11 15.09
CA ILE A 234 -22.60 10.79 14.92
C ILE A 234 -22.10 9.85 16.01
N TYR A 235 -22.91 9.52 17.01
CA TYR A 235 -22.50 8.63 18.12
C TYR A 235 -22.38 7.16 17.72
N GLN A 236 -23.31 6.66 16.90
CA GLN A 236 -23.35 5.27 16.46
C GLN A 236 -23.80 5.19 14.99
N VAL A 237 -23.14 4.29 14.25
CA VAL A 237 -23.49 3.96 12.85
C VAL A 237 -23.65 2.44 12.65
N GLY A 238 -23.22 1.64 13.62
CA GLY A 238 -23.19 0.17 13.50
C GLY A 238 -24.59 -0.44 13.42
N ASP A 239 -25.59 0.21 14.01
CA ASP A 239 -27.00 -0.15 13.88
C ASP A 239 -27.45 -0.10 12.41
N ILE A 240 -27.15 1.00 11.71
CA ILE A 240 -27.44 1.14 10.28
C ILE A 240 -26.70 0.05 9.50
N LEU A 241 -25.39 -0.10 9.71
CA LEU A 241 -24.62 -1.09 8.93
C LEU A 241 -25.13 -2.53 9.13
N LEU A 242 -25.50 -2.91 10.36
CA LEU A 242 -26.04 -4.24 10.64
C LEU A 242 -27.35 -4.51 9.89
N ASP A 243 -28.24 -3.51 9.81
CA ASP A 243 -29.50 -3.62 9.08
C ASP A 243 -29.29 -3.80 7.56
N PHE A 244 -28.22 -3.21 7.01
CA PHE A 244 -27.94 -3.24 5.58
C PHE A 244 -27.07 -4.40 5.12
N VAL A 245 -26.12 -4.87 5.93
CA VAL A 245 -25.17 -5.94 5.55
C VAL A 245 -25.88 -7.23 5.13
N ILE A 246 -27.03 -7.55 5.73
CA ILE A 246 -27.84 -8.73 5.37
C ILE A 246 -28.33 -8.65 3.91
N ASN A 247 -28.53 -7.44 3.39
CA ASN A 247 -29.04 -7.19 2.04
C ASN A 247 -27.95 -7.14 0.97
N PHE A 248 -26.67 -7.37 1.30
CA PHE A 248 -25.54 -7.25 0.36
C PHE A 248 -25.26 -8.51 -0.49
N GLU A 249 -26.07 -9.56 -0.36
CA GLU A 249 -25.96 -10.76 -1.19
C GLU A 249 -25.88 -10.50 -2.72
N PRO A 250 -26.58 -9.50 -3.31
CA PRO A 250 -26.48 -9.19 -4.74
C PRO A 250 -25.06 -8.92 -5.25
N TYR A 251 -24.14 -8.47 -4.40
CA TYR A 251 -22.73 -8.28 -4.76
C TYR A 251 -22.02 -9.59 -5.12
N ILE A 252 -22.46 -10.72 -4.55
CA ILE A 252 -21.88 -12.04 -4.83
C ILE A 252 -22.18 -12.45 -6.27
N ASP A 253 -23.44 -12.33 -6.71
CA ASP A 253 -23.81 -12.63 -8.10
C ASP A 253 -23.09 -11.69 -9.07
N TYR A 254 -23.10 -10.38 -8.78
CA TYR A 254 -22.47 -9.37 -9.61
C TYR A 254 -20.95 -9.60 -9.77
N GLY A 255 -20.26 -9.80 -8.64
CA GLY A 255 -18.81 -10.02 -8.60
C GLY A 255 -18.39 -11.32 -9.29
N SER A 256 -19.17 -12.40 -9.12
CA SER A 256 -18.86 -13.71 -9.71
C SER A 256 -18.84 -13.70 -11.25
N LYS A 257 -19.53 -12.73 -11.88
CA LYS A 257 -19.68 -12.63 -13.34
C LYS A 257 -18.89 -11.50 -13.97
N GLN A 258 -18.05 -10.79 -13.21
CA GLN A 258 -17.26 -9.67 -13.73
C GLN A 258 -16.39 -10.04 -14.94
N HIS A 259 -15.78 -11.24 -14.94
CA HIS A 259 -14.98 -11.74 -16.07
C HIS A 259 -15.81 -11.97 -17.34
N GLU A 260 -17.02 -12.53 -17.20
CA GLU A 260 -17.95 -12.77 -18.32
C GLU A 260 -18.47 -11.44 -18.89
N ALA A 261 -18.84 -10.50 -18.01
CA ALA A 261 -19.27 -9.16 -18.38
C ALA A 261 -18.17 -8.42 -19.17
N LYS A 262 -16.92 -8.46 -18.67
CA LYS A 262 -15.77 -7.84 -19.33
C LYS A 262 -15.53 -8.44 -20.73
N TYR A 263 -15.51 -9.76 -20.84
CA TYR A 263 -15.34 -10.42 -22.13
C TYR A 263 -16.46 -10.05 -23.12
N THR A 264 -17.72 -10.07 -22.66
CA THR A 264 -18.89 -9.74 -23.49
C THR A 264 -18.82 -8.31 -24.01
N LEU A 265 -18.42 -7.36 -23.16
CA LEU A 265 -18.26 -5.96 -23.52
C LEU A 265 -17.14 -5.75 -24.54
N GLU A 266 -15.97 -6.35 -24.31
CA GLU A 266 -14.83 -6.26 -25.24
C GLU A 266 -15.13 -6.93 -26.59
N ASN A 267 -15.85 -8.05 -26.58
CA ASN A 267 -16.25 -8.75 -27.80
C ASN A 267 -17.27 -7.94 -28.62
N GLU A 268 -18.29 -7.34 -27.98
CA GLU A 268 -19.23 -6.47 -28.70
C GLU A 268 -18.52 -5.23 -29.26
N ARG A 269 -17.52 -4.71 -28.54
CA ARG A 269 -16.68 -3.60 -29.01
C ARG A 269 -15.90 -3.95 -30.27
N PHE A 270 -15.40 -5.18 -30.39
CA PHE A 270 -14.70 -5.65 -31.58
C PHE A 270 -15.65 -5.90 -32.77
N ILE A 271 -16.86 -6.40 -32.51
CA ILE A 271 -17.80 -6.83 -33.56
C ILE A 271 -18.66 -5.67 -34.08
N ASN A 272 -18.99 -4.69 -33.23
CA ASN A 272 -19.98 -3.66 -33.53
C ASN A 272 -19.35 -2.25 -33.50
N ALA A 273 -19.10 -1.70 -34.69
CA ALA A 273 -18.53 -0.36 -34.85
C ALA A 273 -19.41 0.75 -34.23
N ASN A 274 -20.74 0.59 -34.22
CA ASN A 274 -21.64 1.56 -33.58
C ASN A 274 -21.48 1.55 -32.05
N PHE A 275 -21.27 0.36 -31.48
CA PHE A 275 -21.01 0.22 -30.05
C PHE A 275 -19.62 0.74 -29.67
N GLU A 276 -18.60 0.52 -30.50
CA GLU A 276 -17.27 1.14 -30.28
C GLU A 276 -17.34 2.67 -30.34
N ALA A 277 -18.01 3.24 -31.35
CA ALA A 277 -18.21 4.68 -31.44
C ALA A 277 -18.95 5.23 -30.21
N PHE A 278 -19.95 4.51 -29.72
CA PHE A 278 -20.63 4.84 -28.46
C PHE A 278 -19.63 4.86 -27.30
N VAL A 279 -18.85 3.80 -27.08
CA VAL A 279 -17.89 3.72 -25.97
C VAL A 279 -16.86 4.85 -26.01
N GLN A 280 -16.38 5.25 -27.19
CA GLN A 280 -15.39 6.33 -27.34
C GLN A 280 -15.92 7.70 -26.90
N VAL A 281 -17.20 7.99 -27.15
CA VAL A 281 -17.83 9.24 -26.69
C VAL A 281 -17.86 9.31 -25.16
N TYR A 282 -18.14 8.19 -24.48
CA TYR A 282 -18.24 8.14 -23.01
C TYR A 282 -16.91 7.89 -22.31
N LYS A 283 -15.83 7.53 -23.03
CA LYS A 283 -14.46 7.48 -22.50
C LYS A 283 -13.75 8.84 -22.51
N SER A 284 -14.22 9.77 -23.33
CA SER A 284 -13.61 11.09 -23.52
C SER A 284 -14.29 12.20 -22.72
N SER A 285 -15.39 11.88 -22.04
CA SER A 285 -16.12 12.74 -21.10
C SER A 285 -15.80 12.34 -19.67
#